data_AF-A0A1Q7MCK8-F1
#
_entry.id   AF-A0A1Q7MCK8-F1
#
_cell.length_a   1.000
_cell.length_b   1.000
_cell.length_c   1.000
_cell.angle_alpha   90.00
_cell.angle_beta   90.00
_cell.angle_gamma   90.00
#
_symmetry.space_group_name_H-M   'P 1'
#
loop_
_entity.id
_entity.type
_entity.pdbx_description
1 polymer ?
#
loop_
_entity_poly.entity_id
_entity_poly.type
_entity_poly.pdbx_seq_one_letter_code
_entity_poly.pdbx_strand_id
1 'polypeptide(L)'
;MLRTSDASIELSADVRPISHDADPETLLWTDGEDAAFAAANRGVVDASTQLAVARALVNAGKWQEAVEPLMRLVAGTATLAARARALLAYVRYYQGDFPLGVSEADAALDLARWDGLARAEAHLYASVNLTALNDALRAEEHARKAHDAARNVRPPGLRDDLRFRIARQLTHVLVAAGHYGEGAAQAETAVELARRTRNRRNRGLASYLRAHVAAARGDSSALGYFASAISEWGPNYEGLHRWVRYCVACFLRDAGDAPKAHLYRVASGMRLCWEEPLFDLADAKPSAEPTPASEDERPFCLATVGLLRFLGPRPETAEQPFAMAIAAFESGGLHHYRRGAALGLAATYARLGRANLARNIVRDEIIGLERANLLRWPWWHRMVASTLAHIDPAAEASRMFQRCLAHGHAHHSQNTDAPGVPELSQREREVIVAWLGHPGFDRPQLARLLGISEASVRNHINRVRRKLGVPARRGPDALRLRLDELRAIGAAPL
;
A
#
# COMPACT_ATOMS: atom_id res chain seq x y z
N MET A 1 -5.81 4.99 -5.17
CA MET A 1 -6.14 3.60 -5.56
C MET A 1 -6.31 3.64 -7.08
N LEU A 2 -5.38 3.07 -7.85
CA LEU A 2 -5.02 3.66 -9.16
C LEU A 2 -4.96 2.64 -10.28
N ARG A 3 -5.31 3.11 -11.48
CA ARG A 3 -5.07 2.46 -12.76
C ARG A 3 -3.63 1.97 -12.83
N THR A 4 -3.43 0.67 -12.68
CA THR A 4 -2.21 0.02 -13.17
C THR A 4 -2.45 -0.28 -14.64
N SER A 5 -2.25 0.73 -15.51
CA SER A 5 -2.43 0.58 -16.95
C SER A 5 -1.49 -0.44 -17.60
N ASP A 6 -0.53 -1.02 -16.86
CA ASP A 6 0.48 -1.94 -17.42
C ASP A 6 0.85 -3.14 -16.51
N ALA A 7 -0.07 -3.65 -15.69
CA ALA A 7 0.20 -4.93 -15.01
C ALA A 7 -1.09 -5.75 -14.82
N SER A 8 -1.35 -6.64 -15.77
CA SER A 8 -2.04 -7.89 -15.47
C SER A 8 -1.30 -8.56 -14.30
N ILE A 9 -1.90 -8.53 -13.11
CA ILE A 9 -1.37 -9.28 -11.98
C ILE A 9 -1.72 -10.74 -12.24
N GLU A 10 -0.82 -11.48 -12.90
CA GLU A 10 -0.89 -12.93 -12.96
C GLU A 10 -0.66 -13.48 -11.54
N LEU A 11 -1.67 -14.18 -11.02
CA LEU A 11 -1.59 -14.92 -9.77
C LEU A 11 -1.69 -16.40 -10.13
N SER A 12 -0.57 -17.10 -10.24
CA SER A 12 -0.56 -18.56 -10.25
C SER A 12 -0.18 -19.06 -8.86
N ALA A 13 -1.02 -19.91 -8.27
CA ALA A 13 -0.71 -20.65 -7.05
C ALA A 13 -0.94 -22.13 -7.33
N ASP A 14 0.11 -22.95 -7.17
CA ASP A 14 0.02 -24.41 -7.24
C ASP A 14 -0.84 -24.96 -6.08
N VAL A 15 -1.85 -25.77 -6.42
CA VAL A 15 -2.73 -26.44 -5.45
C VAL A 15 -2.63 -27.97 -5.60
N ARG A 16 -2.65 -28.69 -4.46
CA ARG A 16 -2.53 -30.16 -4.37
C ARG A 16 -3.89 -30.86 -4.53
N PRO A 17 -3.96 -32.14 -4.97
CA PRO A 17 -5.21 -32.84 -5.28
C PRO A 17 -5.92 -33.44 -4.05
N ILE A 18 -7.27 -33.44 -4.02
CA ILE A 18 -8.11 -34.07 -2.97
C ILE A 18 -9.42 -34.71 -3.52
N SER A 19 -10.03 -35.58 -2.69
CA SER A 19 -11.09 -36.60 -2.85
C SER A 19 -12.55 -36.12 -3.02
N HIS A 20 -13.48 -37.08 -3.10
CA HIS A 20 -14.55 -37.12 -4.12
C HIS A 20 -16.01 -36.79 -3.71
N ASP A 21 -16.33 -36.17 -2.57
CA ASP A 21 -17.73 -36.11 -2.07
C ASP A 21 -18.29 -34.71 -1.65
N ALA A 22 -18.01 -33.61 -2.37
CA ALA A 22 -18.51 -32.26 -2.01
C ALA A 22 -19.51 -31.64 -3.01
N ASP A 23 -20.48 -30.87 -2.49
CA ASP A 23 -21.50 -30.07 -3.21
C ASP A 23 -20.84 -28.99 -4.13
N PRO A 24 -21.30 -28.77 -5.39
CA PRO A 24 -20.78 -27.76 -6.32
C PRO A 24 -20.62 -26.33 -5.79
N GLU A 25 -21.51 -25.87 -4.90
CA GLU A 25 -21.34 -24.55 -4.26
C GLU A 25 -20.20 -24.53 -3.22
N THR A 26 -19.72 -25.70 -2.80
CA THR A 26 -18.61 -25.90 -1.83
C THR A 26 -17.26 -26.11 -2.54
N LEU A 27 -17.29 -26.75 -3.72
CA LEU A 27 -16.11 -27.08 -4.55
C LEU A 27 -15.26 -25.85 -4.98
N LEU A 28 -15.85 -24.66 -5.04
CA LEU A 28 -15.15 -23.42 -5.39
C LEU A 28 -14.30 -22.82 -4.25
N TRP A 29 -14.54 -23.22 -3.00
CA TRP A 29 -14.12 -22.43 -1.84
C TRP A 29 -13.24 -23.19 -0.85
N THR A 30 -13.27 -24.53 -0.86
CA THR A 30 -12.36 -25.38 -0.08
C THR A 30 -11.15 -25.86 -0.90
N ASP A 31 -11.32 -26.09 -2.22
CA ASP A 31 -10.43 -26.99 -2.97
C ASP A 31 -9.74 -26.37 -4.21
N GLY A 32 -9.90 -25.07 -4.43
CA GLY A 32 -9.14 -24.32 -5.45
C GLY A 32 -9.73 -24.32 -6.86
N GLU A 33 -9.21 -23.41 -7.69
CA GLU A 33 -9.63 -23.12 -9.07
C GLU A 33 -9.62 -24.38 -9.97
N ASP A 34 -8.72 -25.32 -9.68
CA ASP A 34 -8.54 -26.58 -10.42
C ASP A 34 -9.77 -27.51 -10.35
N ALA A 35 -10.53 -27.50 -9.24
CA ALA A 35 -11.72 -28.33 -9.10
C ALA A 35 -12.87 -27.87 -10.00
N ALA A 36 -13.03 -26.54 -10.17
CA ALA A 36 -14.03 -25.96 -11.07
C ALA A 36 -13.69 -26.21 -12.55
N PHE A 37 -12.41 -26.08 -12.92
CA PHE A 37 -11.95 -26.42 -14.27
C PHE A 37 -12.06 -27.93 -14.56
N ALA A 38 -11.74 -28.79 -13.59
CA ALA A 38 -11.87 -30.23 -13.73
C ALA A 38 -13.33 -30.70 -13.82
N ALA A 39 -14.28 -30.05 -13.12
CA ALA A 39 -15.71 -30.33 -13.24
C ALA A 39 -16.26 -29.93 -14.63
N ALA A 40 -15.82 -28.78 -15.16
CA ALA A 40 -16.17 -28.33 -16.51
C ALA A 40 -15.64 -29.27 -17.60
N ASN A 41 -14.39 -29.74 -17.45
CA ASN A 41 -13.77 -30.69 -18.39
C ASN A 41 -14.43 -32.08 -18.42
N ARG A 42 -15.23 -32.43 -17.39
CA ARG A 42 -16.00 -33.69 -17.34
C ARG A 42 -17.36 -33.61 -18.03
N GLY A 43 -17.72 -32.46 -18.63
CA GLY A 43 -18.92 -32.34 -19.47
C GLY A 43 -20.25 -32.27 -18.70
N VAL A 44 -20.23 -32.08 -17.38
CA VAL A 44 -21.44 -31.87 -16.57
C VAL A 44 -21.72 -30.37 -16.47
N VAL A 45 -22.32 -29.79 -17.51
CA VAL A 45 -22.43 -28.33 -17.68
C VAL A 45 -23.88 -27.88 -17.53
N ASP A 46 -24.30 -27.56 -16.30
CA ASP A 46 -25.48 -26.74 -16.06
C ASP A 46 -25.10 -25.27 -15.78
N ALA A 47 -26.10 -24.40 -15.62
CA ALA A 47 -25.86 -22.97 -15.39
C ALA A 47 -25.12 -22.68 -14.07
N SER A 48 -25.23 -23.57 -13.07
CA SER A 48 -24.48 -23.47 -11.82
C SER A 48 -23.01 -23.82 -12.05
N THR A 49 -22.71 -24.83 -12.86
CA THR A 49 -21.33 -25.14 -13.31
C THR A 49 -20.73 -23.95 -14.09
N GLN A 50 -21.49 -23.31 -14.98
CA GLN A 50 -20.99 -22.14 -15.73
C GLN A 50 -20.68 -20.95 -14.83
N LEU A 51 -21.51 -20.67 -13.82
CA LEU A 51 -21.23 -19.63 -12.84
C LEU A 51 -19.99 -19.96 -12.00
N ALA A 52 -19.80 -21.24 -11.64
CA ALA A 52 -18.62 -21.71 -10.94
C ALA A 52 -17.34 -21.47 -11.76
N VAL A 53 -17.34 -21.88 -13.04
CA VAL A 53 -16.22 -21.64 -13.95
C VAL A 53 -15.94 -20.15 -14.12
N ALA A 54 -16.97 -19.35 -14.35
CA ALA A 54 -16.81 -17.90 -14.48
C ALA A 54 -16.19 -17.28 -13.21
N ARG A 55 -16.62 -17.73 -12.04
CA ARG A 55 -16.04 -17.29 -10.76
C ARG A 55 -14.60 -17.75 -10.58
N ALA A 56 -14.26 -18.97 -11.00
CA ALA A 56 -12.89 -19.46 -10.97
C ALA A 56 -11.98 -18.62 -11.88
N LEU A 57 -12.43 -18.25 -13.08
CA LEU A 57 -11.71 -17.33 -13.97
C LEU A 57 -11.48 -15.96 -13.32
N VAL A 58 -12.51 -15.42 -12.66
CA VAL A 58 -12.38 -14.18 -11.87
C VAL A 58 -11.37 -14.38 -10.73
N ASN A 59 -11.46 -15.43 -9.94
CA ASN A 59 -10.51 -15.65 -8.83
C ASN A 59 -9.06 -15.80 -9.31
N ALA A 60 -8.86 -16.46 -10.45
CA ALA A 60 -7.56 -16.66 -11.11
C ALA A 60 -7.00 -15.40 -11.77
N GLY A 61 -7.77 -14.31 -11.80
CA GLY A 61 -7.38 -13.07 -12.46
C GLY A 61 -7.48 -13.09 -13.99
N LYS A 62 -8.17 -14.07 -14.56
CA LYS A 62 -8.46 -14.19 -15.99
C LYS A 62 -9.68 -13.35 -16.37
N TRP A 63 -9.61 -12.06 -16.11
CA TRP A 63 -10.74 -11.12 -16.20
C TRP A 63 -11.38 -11.09 -17.59
N GLN A 64 -10.55 -11.09 -18.64
CA GLN A 64 -11.03 -11.04 -20.02
C GLN A 64 -11.75 -12.33 -20.42
N GLU A 65 -11.21 -13.48 -20.03
CA GLU A 65 -11.82 -14.80 -20.28
C GLU A 65 -13.14 -14.97 -19.51
N ALA A 66 -13.29 -14.31 -18.36
CA ALA A 66 -14.52 -14.37 -17.57
C ALA A 66 -15.71 -13.63 -18.20
N VAL A 67 -15.48 -12.66 -19.11
CA VAL A 67 -16.55 -11.78 -19.63
C VAL A 67 -17.62 -12.57 -20.39
N GLU A 68 -17.22 -13.38 -21.37
CA GLU A 68 -18.19 -14.08 -22.23
C GLU A 68 -19.04 -15.12 -21.46
N PRO A 69 -18.47 -15.98 -20.59
CA PRO A 69 -19.27 -16.84 -19.72
C PRO A 69 -20.25 -16.06 -18.84
N LEU A 70 -19.82 -14.93 -18.25
CA LEU A 70 -20.70 -14.10 -17.42
C LEU A 70 -21.83 -13.48 -18.23
N MET A 71 -21.55 -12.95 -19.42
CA MET A 71 -22.57 -12.35 -20.29
C MET A 71 -23.64 -13.37 -20.73
N ARG A 72 -23.25 -14.64 -20.96
CA ARG A 72 -24.23 -15.71 -21.23
C ARG A 72 -25.16 -15.95 -20.04
N LEU A 73 -24.64 -15.90 -18.82
CA LEU A 73 -25.42 -16.06 -17.60
C LEU A 73 -26.37 -14.89 -17.32
N VAL A 74 -26.07 -13.69 -17.83
CA VAL A 74 -26.97 -12.53 -17.73
C VAL A 74 -28.31 -12.77 -18.46
N ALA A 75 -28.34 -13.61 -19.49
CA ALA A 75 -29.56 -14.00 -20.19
C ALA A 75 -30.36 -15.11 -19.49
N GLY A 76 -29.89 -15.60 -18.34
CA GLY A 76 -30.49 -16.68 -17.57
C GLY A 76 -31.62 -16.23 -16.63
N THR A 77 -31.81 -16.98 -15.54
CA THR A 77 -32.78 -16.62 -14.50
C THR A 77 -32.37 -15.34 -13.77
N ALA A 78 -33.32 -14.64 -13.15
CA ALA A 78 -33.04 -13.39 -12.41
C ALA A 78 -31.92 -13.57 -11.35
N THR A 79 -31.90 -14.70 -10.64
CA THR A 79 -30.85 -15.02 -9.66
C THR A 79 -29.47 -15.19 -10.30
N LEU A 80 -29.39 -15.94 -11.40
CA LEU A 80 -28.13 -16.14 -12.13
C LEU A 80 -27.64 -14.84 -12.75
N ALA A 81 -28.54 -14.07 -13.36
CA ALA A 81 -28.24 -12.77 -13.93
C ALA A 81 -27.74 -11.79 -12.86
N ALA A 82 -28.34 -11.78 -11.67
CA ALA A 82 -27.86 -10.97 -10.55
C ALA A 82 -26.43 -11.33 -10.12
N ARG A 83 -26.16 -12.63 -9.92
CA ARG A 83 -24.80 -13.10 -9.55
C ARG A 83 -23.77 -12.82 -10.64
N ALA A 84 -24.14 -13.00 -11.91
CA ALA A 84 -23.25 -12.75 -13.04
C ALA A 84 -22.93 -11.26 -13.19
N ARG A 85 -23.93 -10.38 -13.07
CA ARG A 85 -23.74 -8.92 -13.10
C ARG A 85 -22.90 -8.40 -11.94
N ALA A 86 -23.08 -8.94 -10.73
CA ALA A 86 -22.20 -8.61 -9.61
C ALA A 86 -20.73 -8.98 -9.93
N LEU A 87 -20.46 -10.15 -10.49
CA LEU A 87 -19.11 -10.53 -10.92
C LEU A 87 -18.58 -9.65 -12.06
N LEU A 88 -19.43 -9.29 -13.04
CA LEU A 88 -19.07 -8.35 -14.11
C LEU A 88 -18.64 -7.00 -13.54
N ALA A 89 -19.33 -6.48 -12.52
CA ALA A 89 -18.93 -5.23 -11.85
C ALA A 89 -17.48 -5.29 -11.33
N TYR A 90 -17.05 -6.43 -10.79
CA TYR A 90 -15.66 -6.63 -10.36
C TYR A 90 -14.69 -6.77 -11.52
N VAL A 91 -15.08 -7.47 -12.60
CA VAL A 91 -14.28 -7.57 -13.82
C VAL A 91 -14.05 -6.20 -14.45
N ARG A 92 -15.09 -5.34 -14.50
CA ARG A 92 -14.99 -3.98 -15.05
C ARG A 92 -14.00 -3.10 -14.30
N TYR A 93 -13.90 -3.26 -12.98
CA TYR A 93 -12.86 -2.59 -12.19
C TYR A 93 -11.45 -2.92 -12.71
N TYR A 94 -11.15 -4.20 -12.94
CA TYR A 94 -9.83 -4.60 -13.47
C TYR A 94 -9.60 -4.23 -14.93
N GLN A 95 -10.67 -4.04 -15.70
CA GLN A 95 -10.59 -3.51 -17.07
C GLN A 95 -10.47 -1.98 -17.11
N GLY A 96 -10.61 -1.28 -15.97
CA GLY A 96 -10.54 0.18 -15.89
C GLY A 96 -11.82 0.91 -16.31
N ASP A 97 -12.93 0.19 -16.53
CA ASP A 97 -14.23 0.75 -16.92
C ASP A 97 -15.15 0.87 -15.69
N PHE A 98 -14.78 1.78 -14.79
CA PHE A 98 -15.44 1.94 -13.51
C PHE A 98 -16.92 2.37 -13.61
N PRO A 99 -17.31 3.31 -14.51
CA PRO A 99 -18.71 3.67 -14.69
C PRO A 99 -19.59 2.49 -15.11
N LEU A 100 -19.11 1.66 -16.04
CA LEU A 100 -19.81 0.43 -16.40
C LEU A 100 -19.85 -0.56 -15.22
N GLY A 101 -18.78 -0.64 -14.43
CA GLY A 101 -18.74 -1.45 -13.21
C GLY A 101 -19.81 -1.05 -12.19
N VAL A 102 -20.07 0.25 -11.99
CA VAL A 102 -21.18 0.74 -11.17
C VAL A 102 -22.53 0.35 -11.78
N SER A 103 -22.70 0.56 -13.09
CA SER A 103 -23.94 0.19 -13.78
C SER A 103 -24.27 -1.30 -13.69
N GLU A 104 -23.27 -2.18 -13.76
CA GLU A 104 -23.47 -3.63 -13.61
C GLU A 104 -23.87 -3.99 -12.17
N ALA A 105 -23.28 -3.33 -11.18
CA ALA A 105 -23.66 -3.54 -9.79
C ALA A 105 -25.10 -3.08 -9.50
N ASP A 106 -25.52 -1.94 -10.02
CA ASP A 106 -26.89 -1.43 -9.87
C ASP A 106 -27.90 -2.39 -10.52
N ALA A 107 -27.63 -2.85 -11.74
CA ALA A 107 -28.46 -3.84 -12.42
C ALA A 107 -28.51 -5.19 -11.68
N ALA A 108 -27.43 -5.59 -10.99
CA ALA A 108 -27.45 -6.76 -10.12
C ALA A 108 -28.37 -6.57 -8.91
N LEU A 109 -28.38 -5.37 -8.30
CA LEU A 109 -29.21 -5.05 -7.13
C LEU A 109 -30.71 -5.06 -7.45
N ASP A 110 -31.10 -4.61 -8.64
CA ASP A 110 -32.49 -4.65 -9.13
C ASP A 110 -33.04 -6.08 -9.24
N LEU A 111 -32.17 -7.02 -9.61
CA LEU A 111 -32.50 -8.43 -9.79
C LEU A 111 -32.39 -9.23 -8.47
N ALA A 112 -31.48 -8.84 -7.58
CA ALA A 112 -31.15 -9.55 -6.34
C ALA A 112 -32.15 -9.27 -5.20
N ARG A 113 -33.44 -9.60 -5.37
CA ARG A 113 -34.45 -9.36 -4.31
C ARG A 113 -34.22 -10.18 -3.04
N TRP A 114 -33.95 -11.48 -3.19
CA TRP A 114 -33.83 -12.42 -2.06
C TRP A 114 -32.46 -13.11 -1.98
N ASP A 115 -31.56 -12.85 -2.93
CA ASP A 115 -30.21 -13.42 -2.92
C ASP A 115 -29.24 -12.52 -2.14
N GLY A 116 -29.05 -12.85 -0.86
CA GLY A 116 -28.16 -12.09 0.03
C GLY A 116 -26.70 -12.05 -0.44
N LEU A 117 -26.22 -13.09 -1.14
CA LEU A 117 -24.86 -13.12 -1.68
C LEU A 117 -24.72 -12.15 -2.84
N ALA A 118 -25.63 -12.22 -3.82
CA ALA A 118 -25.61 -11.34 -4.98
C ALA A 118 -25.73 -9.86 -4.56
N ARG A 119 -26.60 -9.55 -3.58
CA ARG A 119 -26.72 -8.19 -3.03
C ARG A 119 -25.42 -7.70 -2.37
N ALA A 120 -24.83 -8.54 -1.52
CA ALA A 120 -23.61 -8.18 -0.81
C ALA A 120 -22.44 -7.96 -1.76
N GLU A 121 -22.30 -8.81 -2.78
CA GLU A 121 -21.26 -8.67 -3.80
C GLU A 121 -21.50 -7.47 -4.71
N ALA A 122 -22.73 -7.23 -5.16
CA ALA A 122 -23.06 -6.06 -5.97
C ALA A 122 -22.71 -4.76 -5.22
N HIS A 123 -23.12 -4.63 -3.95
CA HIS A 123 -22.74 -3.49 -3.12
C HIS A 123 -21.23 -3.38 -2.91
N LEU A 124 -20.53 -4.49 -2.64
CA LEU A 124 -19.08 -4.51 -2.49
C LEU A 124 -18.38 -3.99 -3.76
N TYR A 125 -18.78 -4.48 -4.93
CA TYR A 125 -18.12 -4.14 -6.19
C TYR A 125 -18.52 -2.77 -6.72
N ALA A 126 -19.73 -2.28 -6.42
CA ALA A 126 -20.07 -0.87 -6.59
C ALA A 126 -19.11 0.02 -5.77
N SER A 127 -18.86 -0.33 -4.50
CA SER A 127 -17.94 0.41 -3.64
C SER A 127 -16.52 0.45 -4.20
N VAL A 128 -16.01 -0.67 -4.72
CA VAL A 128 -14.69 -0.75 -5.35
C VAL A 128 -14.59 0.18 -6.56
N ASN A 129 -15.57 0.15 -7.47
CA ASN A 129 -15.59 1.02 -8.65
C ASN A 129 -15.75 2.51 -8.30
N LEU A 130 -16.62 2.83 -7.34
CA LEU A 130 -16.81 4.21 -6.85
C LEU A 130 -15.55 4.77 -6.21
N THR A 131 -14.77 3.93 -5.52
CA THR A 131 -13.47 4.34 -4.96
C THR A 131 -12.47 4.72 -6.06
N ALA A 132 -12.46 3.97 -7.17
CA ALA A 132 -11.63 4.29 -8.33
C ALA A 132 -12.10 5.56 -9.07
N LEU A 133 -13.38 5.91 -8.95
CA LEU A 133 -13.95 7.17 -9.43
C LEU A 133 -13.79 8.33 -8.43
N ASN A 134 -13.02 8.16 -7.36
CA ASN A 134 -12.83 9.15 -6.29
C ASN A 134 -14.11 9.55 -5.54
N ASP A 135 -15.16 8.71 -5.55
CA ASP A 135 -16.41 8.93 -4.83
C ASP A 135 -16.43 8.08 -3.54
N ALA A 136 -15.65 8.52 -2.55
CA ALA A 136 -15.51 7.81 -1.28
C ALA A 136 -16.81 7.80 -0.46
N LEU A 137 -17.64 8.85 -0.58
CA LEU A 137 -18.91 8.93 0.13
C LEU A 137 -19.86 7.81 -0.29
N ARG A 138 -20.13 7.67 -1.59
CA ARG A 138 -20.99 6.59 -2.09
C ARG A 138 -20.29 5.24 -1.98
N ALA A 139 -18.97 5.18 -2.12
CA ALA A 139 -18.24 3.94 -1.89
C ALA A 139 -18.42 3.43 -0.45
N GLU A 140 -18.38 4.31 0.55
CA GLU A 140 -18.56 3.93 1.95
C GLU A 140 -19.97 3.41 2.19
N GLU A 141 -20.98 4.14 1.69
CA GLU A 141 -22.39 3.76 1.80
C GLU A 141 -22.61 2.35 1.25
N HIS A 142 -22.11 2.07 0.04
CA HIS A 142 -22.20 0.75 -0.58
C HIS A 142 -21.43 -0.31 0.22
N ALA A 143 -20.24 -0.02 0.75
CA ALA A 143 -19.50 -0.98 1.56
C ALA A 143 -20.23 -1.34 2.87
N ARG A 144 -20.91 -0.38 3.50
CA ARG A 144 -21.76 -0.63 4.69
C ARG A 144 -23.00 -1.44 4.33
N LYS A 145 -23.67 -1.14 3.21
CA LYS A 145 -24.79 -1.96 2.70
C LYS A 145 -24.36 -3.40 2.38
N ALA A 146 -23.15 -3.59 1.84
CA ALA A 146 -22.57 -4.92 1.61
C ALA A 146 -22.40 -5.68 2.93
N HIS A 147 -21.90 -5.01 3.98
CA HIS A 147 -21.74 -5.59 5.31
C HIS A 147 -23.08 -6.09 5.88
N ASP A 148 -24.13 -5.29 5.78
CA ASP A 148 -25.47 -5.66 6.26
C ASP A 148 -26.06 -6.83 5.45
N ALA A 149 -25.93 -6.79 4.12
CA ALA A 149 -26.41 -7.86 3.24
C ALA A 149 -25.69 -9.20 3.51
N ALA A 150 -24.39 -9.16 3.83
CA ALA A 150 -23.59 -10.35 4.13
C ALA A 150 -24.09 -11.15 5.35
N ARG A 151 -24.87 -10.53 6.26
CA ARG A 151 -25.46 -11.23 7.42
C ARG A 151 -26.42 -12.36 6.99
N ASN A 152 -27.04 -12.22 5.82
CA ASN A 152 -28.01 -13.17 5.29
C ASN A 152 -27.38 -14.30 4.46
N VAL A 153 -26.05 -14.32 4.31
CA VAL A 153 -25.33 -15.37 3.58
C VAL A 153 -25.22 -16.61 4.48
N ARG A 154 -25.83 -17.71 4.05
CA ARG A 154 -25.97 -18.93 4.88
C ARG A 154 -24.67 -19.71 5.03
N PRO A 155 -23.91 -20.04 3.96
CA PRO A 155 -22.71 -20.86 4.12
C PRO A 155 -21.66 -20.09 4.95
N PRO A 156 -21.26 -20.58 6.14
CA PRO A 156 -20.39 -19.82 7.04
C PRO A 156 -19.04 -19.46 6.41
N GLY A 157 -18.43 -20.37 5.65
CA GLY A 157 -17.16 -20.11 4.96
C GLY A 157 -17.27 -19.01 3.90
N LEU A 158 -18.31 -19.05 3.07
CA LEU A 158 -18.58 -18.03 2.05
C LEU A 158 -18.86 -16.66 2.70
N ARG A 159 -19.62 -16.66 3.78
CA ARG A 159 -19.91 -15.45 4.55
C ARG A 159 -18.64 -14.84 5.13
N ASP A 160 -17.74 -15.65 5.70
CA ASP A 160 -16.51 -15.15 6.31
C ASP A 160 -15.53 -14.61 5.26
N ASP A 161 -15.41 -15.25 4.09
CA ASP A 161 -14.64 -14.70 2.96
C ASP A 161 -15.22 -13.38 2.45
N LEU A 162 -16.53 -13.31 2.23
CA LEU A 162 -17.20 -12.08 1.79
C LEU A 162 -17.02 -10.96 2.82
N ARG A 163 -17.20 -11.25 4.11
CA ARG A 163 -16.95 -10.30 5.19
C ARG A 163 -15.50 -9.85 5.24
N PHE A 164 -14.55 -10.72 4.91
CA PHE A 164 -13.14 -10.34 4.80
C PHE A 164 -12.92 -9.34 3.66
N ARG A 165 -13.50 -9.61 2.47
CA ARG A 165 -13.45 -8.68 1.32
C ARG A 165 -14.11 -7.33 1.63
N ILE A 166 -15.23 -7.34 2.37
CA ILE A 166 -15.92 -6.13 2.82
C ILE A 166 -15.08 -5.36 3.84
N ALA A 167 -14.50 -6.03 4.85
CA ALA A 167 -13.62 -5.38 5.83
C ALA A 167 -12.40 -4.74 5.15
N ARG A 168 -11.82 -5.42 4.15
CA ARG A 168 -10.76 -4.87 3.30
C ARG A 168 -11.21 -3.59 2.60
N GLN A 169 -12.39 -3.59 1.97
CA GLN A 169 -12.90 -2.43 1.24
C GLN A 169 -13.24 -1.26 2.18
N LEU A 170 -13.91 -1.54 3.30
CA LEU A 170 -14.19 -0.53 4.32
C LEU A 170 -12.91 0.09 4.85
N THR A 171 -11.86 -0.70 5.11
CA THR A 171 -10.56 -0.17 5.57
C THR A 171 -10.03 0.90 4.61
N HIS A 172 -10.00 0.62 3.30
CA HIS A 172 -9.49 1.58 2.33
C HIS A 172 -10.36 2.83 2.22
N VAL A 173 -11.68 2.68 2.13
CA VAL A 173 -12.59 3.82 1.97
C VAL A 173 -12.60 4.71 3.21
N LEU A 174 -12.64 4.11 4.40
CA LEU A 174 -12.58 4.84 5.66
C LEU A 174 -11.26 5.59 5.82
N VAL A 175 -10.13 5.01 5.42
CA VAL A 175 -8.84 5.72 5.40
C VAL A 175 -8.88 6.88 4.42
N ALA A 176 -9.41 6.69 3.20
CA ALA A 176 -9.55 7.76 2.22
C ALA A 176 -10.45 8.91 2.73
N ALA A 177 -11.53 8.57 3.43
CA ALA A 177 -12.44 9.50 4.12
C ALA A 177 -11.86 10.09 5.42
N GLY A 178 -10.64 9.71 5.81
CA GLY A 178 -9.98 10.23 7.02
C GLY A 178 -10.49 9.64 8.34
N HIS A 179 -11.33 8.61 8.30
CA HIS A 179 -11.85 7.87 9.46
C HIS A 179 -10.88 6.76 9.91
N TYR A 180 -9.66 7.16 10.31
CA TYR A 180 -8.58 6.20 10.59
C TYR A 180 -8.89 5.21 11.73
N GLY A 181 -9.63 5.64 12.75
CA GLY A 181 -10.02 4.77 13.87
C GLY A 181 -10.96 3.64 13.46
N GLU A 182 -11.99 3.96 12.66
CA GLU A 182 -12.88 2.95 12.09
C GLU A 182 -12.16 2.06 11.08
N GLY A 183 -11.28 2.65 10.24
CA GLY A 183 -10.41 1.88 9.35
C GLY A 183 -9.53 0.87 10.10
N ALA A 184 -8.96 1.26 11.24
CA ALA A 184 -8.19 0.36 12.10
C ALA A 184 -9.04 -0.79 12.63
N ALA A 185 -10.27 -0.51 13.09
CA ALA A 185 -11.20 -1.53 13.58
C ALA A 185 -11.58 -2.54 12.47
N GLN A 186 -11.74 -2.08 11.23
CA GLN A 186 -11.98 -2.95 10.08
C GLN A 186 -10.75 -3.78 9.70
N ALA A 187 -9.54 -3.22 9.81
CA ALA A 187 -8.31 -3.99 9.63
C ALA A 187 -8.18 -5.13 10.66
N GLU A 188 -8.51 -4.88 11.94
CA GLU A 188 -8.52 -5.94 12.97
C GLU A 188 -9.62 -6.98 12.72
N THR A 189 -10.79 -6.55 12.22
CA THR A 189 -11.85 -7.48 11.78
C THR A 189 -11.34 -8.40 10.67
N ALA A 190 -10.57 -7.87 9.71
CA ALA A 190 -9.97 -8.66 8.64
C ALA A 190 -8.92 -9.67 9.17
N VAL A 191 -8.14 -9.31 10.20
CA VAL A 191 -7.20 -10.25 10.87
C VAL A 191 -7.94 -11.43 11.48
N GLU A 192 -9.03 -11.16 12.21
CA GLU A 192 -9.82 -12.22 12.85
C GLU A 192 -10.45 -13.16 11.81
N LEU A 193 -10.99 -12.60 10.72
CA LEU A 193 -11.55 -13.40 9.62
C LEU A 193 -10.46 -14.22 8.90
N ALA A 194 -9.29 -13.64 8.65
CA ALA A 194 -8.17 -14.35 8.00
C ALA A 194 -7.63 -15.52 8.81
N ARG A 195 -7.70 -15.46 10.16
CA ARG A 195 -7.35 -16.59 11.02
C ARG A 195 -8.30 -17.78 10.84
N ARG A 196 -9.58 -17.52 10.59
CA ARG A 196 -10.61 -18.54 10.41
C ARG A 196 -10.52 -19.25 9.06
N THR A 197 -10.18 -18.51 8.00
CA THR A 197 -10.12 -19.08 6.64
C THR A 197 -8.86 -19.89 6.34
N ARG A 198 -7.84 -19.85 7.22
CA ARG A 198 -6.51 -20.48 7.04
C ARG A 198 -5.80 -20.13 5.72
N ASN A 199 -6.27 -19.12 5.00
CA ASN A 199 -5.77 -18.71 3.70
C ASN A 199 -4.56 -17.76 3.85
N ARG A 200 -3.39 -18.15 3.32
CA ARG A 200 -2.15 -17.34 3.31
C ARG A 200 -2.36 -15.97 2.67
N ARG A 201 -3.09 -15.92 1.56
CA ARG A 201 -3.43 -14.68 0.87
C ARG A 201 -4.16 -13.71 1.80
N ASN A 202 -5.16 -14.19 2.53
CA ASN A 202 -5.95 -13.36 3.44
C ASN A 202 -5.14 -12.93 4.66
N ARG A 203 -4.23 -13.76 5.19
CA ARG A 203 -3.34 -13.35 6.29
C ARG A 203 -2.36 -12.24 5.87
N GLY A 204 -1.76 -12.37 4.69
CA GLY A 204 -0.90 -11.32 4.16
C GLY A 204 -1.69 -10.04 3.86
N LEU A 205 -2.89 -10.14 3.28
CA LEU A 205 -3.78 -9.00 3.06
C LEU A 205 -4.21 -8.34 4.39
N ALA A 206 -4.52 -9.12 5.43
CA ALA A 206 -4.84 -8.57 6.75
C ALA A 206 -3.67 -7.79 7.35
N SER A 207 -2.44 -8.32 7.23
CA SER A 207 -1.22 -7.61 7.65
C SER A 207 -1.02 -6.33 6.86
N TYR A 208 -1.22 -6.37 5.53
CA TYR A 208 -1.19 -5.18 4.68
C TYR A 208 -2.24 -4.14 5.09
N LEU A 209 -3.45 -4.52 5.49
CA LEU A 209 -4.48 -3.58 5.90
C LEU A 209 -4.10 -2.83 7.18
N ARG A 210 -3.50 -3.53 8.17
CA ARG A 210 -2.92 -2.87 9.34
C ARG A 210 -1.81 -1.90 8.93
N ALA A 211 -0.94 -2.33 8.01
CA ALA A 211 0.13 -1.49 7.49
C ALA A 211 -0.40 -0.24 6.78
N HIS A 212 -1.46 -0.37 5.98
CA HIS A 212 -2.09 0.72 5.26
C HIS A 212 -2.67 1.78 6.21
N VAL A 213 -3.41 1.35 7.24
CA VAL A 213 -3.95 2.28 8.24
C VAL A 213 -2.83 2.92 9.05
N ALA A 214 -1.84 2.14 9.50
CA ALA A 214 -0.69 2.66 10.23
C ALA A 214 0.10 3.67 9.38
N ALA A 215 0.32 3.38 8.09
CA ALA A 215 1.01 4.27 7.16
C ALA A 215 0.25 5.58 6.96
N ALA A 216 -1.07 5.53 6.74
CA ALA A 216 -1.92 6.70 6.60
C ALA A 216 -1.96 7.57 7.88
N ARG A 217 -1.78 6.94 9.05
CA ARG A 217 -1.61 7.60 10.35
C ARG A 217 -0.16 7.96 10.67
N GLY A 218 0.77 7.80 9.73
CA GLY A 218 2.19 8.10 9.92
C GLY A 218 2.93 7.28 10.99
N ASP A 219 2.36 6.16 11.44
CA ASP A 219 2.93 5.27 12.45
C ASP A 219 4.02 4.36 11.86
N SER A 220 5.20 4.33 12.49
CA SER A 220 6.34 3.51 12.09
C SER A 220 6.09 2.00 12.20
N SER A 221 5.09 1.57 12.98
CA SER A 221 4.65 0.17 13.03
C SER A 221 4.23 -0.38 11.65
N ALA A 222 3.86 0.50 10.71
CA ALA A 222 3.51 0.16 9.34
C ALA A 222 4.56 -0.71 8.64
N LEU A 223 5.86 -0.42 8.83
CA LEU A 223 6.95 -1.18 8.21
C LEU A 223 6.97 -2.64 8.68
N GLY A 224 6.72 -2.88 9.96
CA GLY A 224 6.63 -4.22 10.52
C GLY A 224 5.44 -5.01 9.95
N TYR A 225 4.31 -4.34 9.77
CA TYR A 225 3.13 -4.95 9.15
C TYR A 225 3.32 -5.23 7.65
N PHE A 226 3.98 -4.35 6.90
CA PHE A 226 4.35 -4.61 5.50
C PHE A 226 5.29 -5.81 5.37
N ALA A 227 6.30 -5.91 6.24
CA ALA A 227 7.20 -7.07 6.28
C ALA A 227 6.44 -8.36 6.60
N SER A 228 5.48 -8.30 7.53
CA SER A 228 4.61 -9.43 7.87
C SER A 228 3.75 -9.86 6.68
N ALA A 229 3.21 -8.90 5.91
CA ALA A 229 2.43 -9.20 4.71
C ALA A 229 3.25 -9.96 3.65
N ILE A 230 4.47 -9.50 3.36
CA ILE A 230 5.39 -10.17 2.43
C ILE A 230 5.74 -11.58 2.94
N SER A 231 6.00 -11.73 4.24
CA SER A 231 6.32 -13.03 4.83
C SER A 231 5.18 -14.04 4.74
N GLU A 232 3.93 -13.61 4.93
CA GLU A 232 2.75 -14.49 4.85
C GLU A 232 2.47 -14.98 3.42
N TRP A 233 2.68 -14.10 2.45
CA TRP A 233 2.50 -14.44 1.04
C TRP A 233 3.61 -15.37 0.53
N GLY A 234 4.88 -15.15 0.92
CA GLY A 234 5.99 -15.89 0.35
C GLY A 234 6.15 -15.61 -1.16
N PRO A 235 6.97 -16.37 -1.91
CA PRO A 235 7.40 -16.00 -3.26
C PRO A 235 6.28 -15.96 -4.32
N ASN A 236 5.12 -16.54 -4.06
CA ASN A 236 4.09 -16.80 -5.08
C ASN A 236 3.15 -15.59 -5.36
N TYR A 237 3.32 -14.45 -4.68
CA TYR A 237 2.41 -13.29 -4.82
C TYR A 237 3.13 -12.02 -5.28
N GLU A 238 3.89 -12.12 -6.36
CA GLU A 238 4.78 -11.03 -6.79
C GLU A 238 4.04 -9.72 -7.10
N GLY A 239 2.82 -9.76 -7.65
CA GLY A 239 2.02 -8.55 -7.84
C GLY A 239 1.67 -7.83 -6.53
N LEU A 240 1.35 -8.59 -5.47
CA LEU A 240 1.10 -8.02 -4.14
C LEU A 240 2.40 -7.52 -3.50
N HIS A 241 3.53 -8.17 -3.76
CA HIS A 241 4.83 -7.67 -3.33
C HIS A 241 5.17 -6.34 -3.98
N ARG A 242 5.00 -6.21 -5.30
CA ARG A 242 5.23 -4.95 -6.03
C ARG A 242 4.42 -3.81 -5.43
N TRP A 243 3.13 -4.05 -5.15
CA TRP A 243 2.27 -3.09 -4.48
C TRP A 243 2.77 -2.71 -3.08
N VAL A 244 3.09 -3.68 -2.23
CA VAL A 244 3.59 -3.40 -0.87
C VAL A 244 4.92 -2.64 -0.90
N ARG A 245 5.85 -3.01 -1.79
CA ARG A 245 7.12 -2.29 -1.97
C ARG A 245 6.86 -0.84 -2.37
N TYR A 246 5.91 -0.58 -3.27
CA TYR A 246 5.50 0.76 -3.63
C TYR A 246 4.92 1.54 -2.42
N CYS A 247 4.04 0.94 -1.61
CA CYS A 247 3.53 1.58 -0.39
C CYS A 247 4.65 1.90 0.61
N VAL A 248 5.60 0.98 0.80
CA VAL A 248 6.79 1.18 1.65
C VAL A 248 7.64 2.33 1.09
N ALA A 249 7.84 2.40 -0.22
CA ALA A 249 8.59 3.48 -0.85
C ALA A 249 7.95 4.84 -0.57
N CYS A 250 6.64 4.97 -0.73
CA CYS A 250 5.91 6.21 -0.42
C CYS A 250 6.05 6.56 1.07
N PHE A 251 5.82 5.59 1.95
CA PHE A 251 5.92 5.79 3.40
C PHE A 251 7.32 6.25 3.85
N LEU A 252 8.38 5.68 3.27
CA LEU A 252 9.76 6.05 3.56
C LEU A 252 10.14 7.40 2.96
N ARG A 253 9.67 7.71 1.74
CA ARG A 253 9.84 9.02 1.11
C ARG A 253 9.25 10.10 2.00
N ASP A 254 8.01 9.91 2.44
CA ASP A 254 7.30 10.86 3.29
C ASP A 254 7.93 10.96 4.70
N ALA A 255 8.68 9.92 5.11
CA ALA A 255 9.54 9.93 6.30
C ALA A 255 10.84 10.74 6.15
N GLY A 256 11.23 11.07 4.92
CA GLY A 256 12.54 11.65 4.59
C GLY A 256 13.68 10.64 4.42
N ASP A 257 13.41 9.33 4.35
CA ASP A 257 14.42 8.30 4.04
C ASP A 257 14.48 8.05 2.53
N ALA A 258 14.94 9.07 1.78
CA ALA A 258 15.00 9.04 0.32
C ALA A 258 15.83 7.87 -0.24
N PRO A 259 17.02 7.52 0.29
CA PRO A 259 17.79 6.39 -0.23
C PRO A 259 17.05 5.06 -0.13
N LYS A 260 16.39 4.76 1.00
CA LYS A 260 15.61 3.52 1.10
C LYS A 260 14.34 3.59 0.26
N ALA A 261 13.67 4.74 0.23
CA ALA A 261 12.49 4.93 -0.61
C ALA A 261 12.80 4.64 -2.08
N HIS A 262 13.96 5.09 -2.58
CA HIS A 262 14.43 4.83 -3.94
C HIS A 262 14.59 3.33 -4.23
N LEU A 263 15.22 2.56 -3.33
CA LEU A 263 15.39 1.12 -3.49
C LEU A 263 14.05 0.39 -3.61
N TYR A 264 13.11 0.69 -2.71
CA TYR A 264 11.78 0.08 -2.73
C TYR A 264 10.96 0.51 -3.96
N ARG A 265 11.09 1.76 -4.39
CA ARG A 265 10.46 2.28 -5.62
C ARG A 265 10.94 1.50 -6.84
N VAL A 266 12.26 1.37 -7.05
CA VAL A 266 12.82 0.62 -8.16
C VAL A 266 12.36 -0.84 -8.12
N ALA A 267 12.42 -1.49 -6.95
CA ALA A 267 12.00 -2.88 -6.78
C ALA A 267 10.48 -3.11 -6.91
N SER A 268 9.66 -2.05 -6.80
CA SER A 268 8.22 -2.14 -7.04
C SER A 268 7.89 -2.18 -8.54
N GLY A 269 8.70 -1.51 -9.36
CA GLY A 269 8.40 -1.26 -10.77
C GLY A 269 7.07 -0.55 -11.01
N MET A 270 6.47 0.11 -10.01
CA MET A 270 5.23 0.87 -10.14
C MET A 270 5.55 2.34 -10.42
N ARG A 271 4.79 2.95 -11.35
CA ARG A 271 4.95 4.36 -11.73
C ARG A 271 3.58 5.00 -11.81
N LEU A 272 3.42 6.15 -11.15
CA LEU A 272 2.15 6.89 -11.11
C LEU A 272 2.43 8.35 -11.37
N CYS A 273 1.72 8.95 -12.32
CA CYS A 273 2.15 10.20 -12.95
C CYS A 273 2.33 11.35 -11.94
N TRP A 274 1.49 11.48 -10.90
CA TRP A 274 1.65 12.52 -9.86
C TRP A 274 2.58 12.13 -8.70
N GLU A 275 2.98 10.86 -8.57
CA GLU A 275 3.91 10.42 -7.52
C GLU A 275 5.36 10.47 -7.99
N GLU A 276 5.61 10.24 -9.29
CA GLU A 276 6.96 10.31 -9.87
C GLU A 276 7.69 11.61 -9.51
N PRO A 277 7.08 12.81 -9.68
CA PRO A 277 7.75 14.06 -9.31
C PRO A 277 8.08 14.15 -7.81
N LEU A 278 7.31 13.49 -6.94
CA LEU A 278 7.57 13.51 -5.50
C LEU A 278 8.81 12.67 -5.14
N PHE A 279 9.03 11.58 -5.84
CA PHE A 279 10.26 10.80 -5.69
C PHE A 279 11.46 11.52 -6.31
N ASP A 280 11.29 12.20 -7.44
CA ASP A 280 12.35 13.03 -8.03
C ASP A 280 12.76 14.15 -7.07
N LEU A 281 11.79 14.82 -6.42
CA LEU A 281 12.05 15.81 -5.36
C LEU A 281 12.84 15.21 -4.18
N ALA A 282 12.46 14.01 -3.73
CA ALA A 282 13.14 13.33 -2.63
C ALA A 282 14.57 12.93 -2.98
N ASP A 283 14.80 12.55 -4.25
CA ASP A 283 16.13 12.25 -4.81
C ASP A 283 16.93 13.52 -5.19
N ALA A 284 16.41 14.72 -4.90
CA ALA A 284 16.98 16.01 -5.31
C ALA A 284 17.23 16.14 -6.83
N LYS A 285 16.39 15.49 -7.64
CA LYS A 285 16.40 15.55 -9.10
C LYS A 285 15.44 16.63 -9.61
N PRO A 286 15.71 17.17 -10.81
CA PRO A 286 14.74 18.01 -11.52
C PRO A 286 13.41 17.26 -11.65
N SER A 287 12.32 17.90 -11.22
CA SER A 287 10.98 17.33 -11.23
C SER A 287 10.10 18.13 -12.20
N ALA A 288 9.31 17.44 -13.03
CA ALA A 288 8.38 18.06 -13.97
C ALA A 288 6.95 18.11 -13.41
N GLU A 289 6.15 19.08 -13.87
CA GLU A 289 4.72 19.10 -13.57
C GLU A 289 4.04 17.87 -14.23
N PRO A 290 3.26 17.08 -13.47
CA PRO A 290 2.63 15.88 -14.01
C PRO A 290 1.40 16.20 -14.87
N THR A 291 1.23 15.45 -15.96
CA THR A 291 0.00 15.45 -16.78
C THR A 291 -0.86 14.25 -16.39
N PRO A 292 -2.15 14.44 -16.05
CA PRO A 292 -3.03 13.31 -15.70
C PRO A 292 -3.27 12.41 -16.92
N ALA A 293 -3.26 11.09 -16.72
CA ALA A 293 -3.62 10.13 -17.78
C ALA A 293 -5.16 10.00 -17.90
N SER A 294 -5.90 10.40 -16.87
CA SER A 294 -7.36 10.42 -16.87
C SER A 294 -7.94 11.43 -15.88
N GLU A 295 -9.24 11.71 -15.99
CA GLU A 295 -9.93 12.70 -15.14
C GLU A 295 -9.88 12.34 -13.64
N ASP A 296 -9.91 11.05 -13.29
CA ASP A 296 -9.77 10.58 -11.91
C ASP A 296 -8.36 10.85 -11.32
N GLU A 297 -7.33 11.00 -12.15
CA GLU A 297 -5.98 11.33 -11.67
C GLU A 297 -5.76 12.83 -11.49
N ARG A 298 -6.60 13.67 -12.13
CA ARG A 298 -6.45 15.13 -12.18
C ARG A 298 -6.31 15.77 -10.79
N PRO A 299 -7.12 15.44 -9.76
CA PRO A 299 -6.99 16.05 -8.43
C PRO A 299 -5.63 15.79 -7.80
N PHE A 300 -5.07 14.59 -8.01
CA PHE A 300 -3.77 14.21 -7.48
C PHE A 300 -2.63 14.92 -8.20
N CYS A 301 -2.70 15.03 -9.53
CA CYS A 301 -1.75 15.84 -10.31
C CYS A 301 -1.78 17.32 -9.88
N LEU A 302 -2.97 17.90 -9.69
CA LEU A 302 -3.11 19.29 -9.24
C LEU A 302 -2.46 19.54 -7.87
N ALA A 303 -2.61 18.62 -6.92
CA ALA A 303 -1.95 18.71 -5.62
C ALA A 303 -0.41 18.60 -5.75
N THR A 304 0.10 17.71 -6.60
CA THR A 304 1.54 17.62 -6.90
C THR A 304 2.06 18.90 -7.58
N VAL A 305 1.32 19.45 -8.55
CA VAL A 305 1.65 20.75 -9.19
C VAL A 305 1.69 21.86 -8.15
N GLY A 306 0.71 21.91 -7.24
CA GLY A 306 0.70 22.84 -6.12
C GLY A 306 1.97 22.75 -5.29
N LEU A 307 2.39 21.53 -4.92
CA LEU A 307 3.62 21.33 -4.16
C LEU A 307 4.87 21.79 -4.93
N LEU A 308 5.00 21.40 -6.20
CA LEU A 308 6.14 21.78 -7.05
C LEU A 308 6.27 23.30 -7.16
N ARG A 309 5.15 24.00 -7.39
CA ARG A 309 5.10 25.47 -7.48
C ARG A 309 5.40 26.14 -6.15
N PHE A 310 4.92 25.57 -5.04
CA PHE A 310 5.24 26.05 -3.70
C PHE A 310 6.76 25.98 -3.41
N LEU A 311 7.42 24.91 -3.86
CA LEU A 311 8.87 24.74 -3.71
C LEU A 311 9.68 25.59 -4.71
N GLY A 312 9.06 25.99 -5.82
CA GLY A 312 9.65 26.78 -6.89
C GLY A 312 9.88 28.27 -6.55
N PRO A 313 10.35 29.05 -7.54
CA PRO A 313 10.68 30.46 -7.37
C PRO A 313 9.45 31.38 -7.24
N ARG A 314 8.28 30.93 -7.69
CA ARG A 314 7.02 31.69 -7.71
C ARG A 314 5.92 30.97 -6.89
N PRO A 315 6.04 30.93 -5.55
CA PRO A 315 5.13 30.19 -4.69
C PRO A 315 3.67 30.66 -4.78
N GLU A 316 3.41 31.90 -5.21
CA GLU A 316 2.07 32.43 -5.45
C GLU A 316 1.28 31.63 -6.50
N THR A 317 1.97 30.96 -7.42
CA THR A 317 1.34 30.15 -8.47
C THR A 317 0.85 28.78 -7.97
N ALA A 318 1.14 28.42 -6.71
CA ALA A 318 0.69 27.18 -6.07
C ALA A 318 -0.75 27.24 -5.55
N GLU A 319 -1.28 28.45 -5.30
CA GLU A 319 -2.60 28.67 -4.69
C GLU A 319 -3.72 27.99 -5.48
N GLN A 320 -3.80 28.28 -6.79
CA GLN A 320 -4.88 27.77 -7.64
C GLN A 320 -4.87 26.23 -7.79
N PRO A 321 -3.74 25.57 -8.10
CA PRO A 321 -3.70 24.10 -8.15
C PRO A 321 -4.15 23.43 -6.85
N PHE A 322 -3.68 23.91 -5.69
CA PHE A 322 -4.13 23.37 -4.40
C PHE A 322 -5.62 23.60 -4.18
N ALA A 323 -6.14 24.80 -4.44
CA ALA A 323 -7.57 25.09 -4.27
C ALA A 323 -8.46 24.18 -5.15
N MET A 324 -8.08 23.96 -6.40
CA MET A 324 -8.80 23.05 -7.31
C MET A 324 -8.73 21.60 -6.83
N ALA A 325 -7.57 21.13 -6.35
CA ALA A 325 -7.42 19.79 -5.79
C ALA A 325 -8.29 19.59 -4.54
N ILE A 326 -8.28 20.57 -3.63
CA ILE A 326 -9.09 20.55 -2.39
C ILE A 326 -10.58 20.44 -2.73
N ALA A 327 -11.09 21.27 -3.65
CA ALA A 327 -12.50 21.24 -4.05
C ALA A 327 -12.88 19.89 -4.66
N ALA A 328 -12.02 19.31 -5.50
CA ALA A 328 -12.26 17.99 -6.08
C ALA A 328 -12.29 16.89 -5.01
N PHE A 329 -11.30 16.86 -4.11
CA PHE A 329 -11.26 15.87 -3.03
C PHE A 329 -12.43 16.02 -2.05
N GLU A 330 -12.85 17.25 -1.75
CA GLU A 330 -14.01 17.51 -0.89
C GLU A 330 -15.31 17.00 -1.52
N SER A 331 -15.52 17.23 -2.82
CA SER A 331 -16.71 16.73 -3.52
C SER A 331 -16.83 15.20 -3.50
N GLY A 332 -15.69 14.50 -3.47
CA GLY A 332 -15.62 13.03 -3.41
C GLY A 332 -15.51 12.45 -2.00
N GLY A 333 -15.45 13.26 -0.94
CA GLY A 333 -15.22 12.79 0.43
C GLY A 333 -13.81 12.22 0.68
N LEU A 334 -12.82 12.58 -0.14
CA LEU A 334 -11.43 12.12 -0.04
C LEU A 334 -10.63 12.94 0.99
N HIS A 335 -11.10 12.97 2.24
CA HIS A 335 -10.58 13.87 3.28
C HIS A 335 -9.10 13.62 3.64
N HIS A 336 -8.57 12.40 3.49
CA HIS A 336 -7.15 12.13 3.70
C HIS A 336 -6.27 12.92 2.72
N TYR A 337 -6.65 12.92 1.44
CA TYR A 337 -5.95 13.65 0.38
C TYR A 337 -6.22 15.15 0.47
N ARG A 338 -7.48 15.56 0.63
CA ARG A 338 -7.87 16.96 0.83
C ARG A 338 -7.01 17.64 1.90
N ARG A 339 -6.79 16.98 3.04
CA ARG A 339 -5.98 17.49 4.15
C ARG A 339 -4.54 17.79 3.74
N GLY A 340 -3.89 16.87 3.03
CA GLY A 340 -2.52 17.07 2.52
C GLY A 340 -2.43 18.31 1.62
N ALA A 341 -3.36 18.45 0.68
CA ALA A 341 -3.44 19.62 -0.20
C ALA A 341 -3.73 20.92 0.56
N ALA A 342 -4.65 20.90 1.54
CA ALA A 342 -4.98 22.05 2.37
C ALA A 342 -3.78 22.58 3.16
N LEU A 343 -2.91 21.70 3.65
CA LEU A 343 -1.71 22.11 4.37
C LEU A 343 -0.61 22.64 3.46
N GLY A 344 -0.53 22.13 2.23
CA GLY A 344 0.27 22.75 1.18
C GLY A 344 -0.20 24.18 0.86
N LEU A 345 -1.52 24.39 0.78
CA LEU A 345 -2.11 25.72 0.61
C LEU A 345 -1.83 26.64 1.82
N ALA A 346 -1.97 26.12 3.04
CA ALA A 346 -1.65 26.89 4.24
C ALA A 346 -0.18 27.32 4.28
N ALA A 347 0.75 26.44 3.91
CA ALA A 347 2.17 26.77 3.79
C ALA A 347 2.43 27.83 2.70
N THR A 348 1.70 27.76 1.60
CA THR A 348 1.74 28.77 0.54
C THR A 348 1.30 30.14 1.09
N TYR A 349 0.16 30.22 1.75
CA TYR A 349 -0.32 31.47 2.36
C TYR A 349 0.63 32.05 3.39
N ALA A 350 1.26 31.20 4.20
CA ALA A 350 2.26 31.62 5.16
C ALA A 350 3.46 32.32 4.50
N ARG A 351 3.97 31.72 3.42
CA ARG A 351 5.10 32.25 2.65
C ARG A 351 4.76 33.56 1.95
N LEU A 352 3.48 33.76 1.62
CA LEU A 352 2.94 35.01 1.05
C LEU A 352 2.56 36.06 2.12
N GLY A 353 2.88 35.84 3.40
CA GLY A 353 2.58 36.77 4.49
C GLY A 353 1.10 36.77 4.95
N ARG A 354 0.29 35.83 4.46
CA ARG A 354 -1.15 35.69 4.81
C ARG A 354 -1.35 34.78 6.03
N ALA A 355 -0.68 35.11 7.14
CA ALA A 355 -0.59 34.24 8.31
C ALA A 355 -1.94 33.87 8.95
N ASN A 356 -2.93 34.78 8.95
CA ASN A 356 -4.27 34.48 9.51
C ASN A 356 -4.99 33.37 8.72
N LEU A 357 -4.93 33.42 7.38
CA LEU A 357 -5.53 32.39 6.52
C LEU A 357 -4.85 31.03 6.73
N ALA A 358 -3.51 31.02 6.75
CA ALA A 358 -2.74 29.81 7.02
C ALA A 358 -3.10 29.19 8.38
N ARG A 359 -3.21 30.01 9.43
CA ARG A 359 -3.58 29.55 10.79
C ARG A 359 -4.97 28.94 10.86
N ASN A 360 -5.95 29.55 10.19
CA ASN A 360 -7.31 29.01 10.14
C ASN A 360 -7.34 27.62 9.49
N ILE A 361 -6.71 27.47 8.32
CA ILE A 361 -6.64 26.17 7.63
C ILE A 361 -5.96 25.12 8.51
N VAL A 362 -4.80 25.44 9.08
CA VAL A 362 -4.08 24.50 9.96
C VAL A 362 -4.95 24.07 11.13
N ARG A 363 -5.60 25.03 11.82
CA ARG A 363 -6.49 24.75 12.95
C ARG A 363 -7.61 23.80 12.52
N ASP A 364 -8.30 24.11 11.43
CA ASP A 364 -9.47 23.36 11.00
C ASP A 364 -9.10 21.92 10.56
N GLU A 365 -7.91 21.74 9.97
CA GLU A 365 -7.45 20.43 9.48
C GLU A 365 -6.86 19.51 10.56
N ILE A 366 -6.35 20.06 11.67
CA ILE A 366 -5.76 19.27 12.76
C ILE A 366 -6.73 18.97 13.92
N ILE A 367 -7.89 19.63 13.96
CA ILE A 367 -8.89 19.40 15.02
C ILE A 367 -9.27 17.92 15.06
N GLY A 368 -9.27 17.34 16.27
CA GLY A 368 -9.66 15.96 16.51
C GLY A 368 -8.65 14.90 16.06
N LEU A 369 -7.50 15.30 15.52
CA LEU A 369 -6.46 14.36 15.11
C LEU A 369 -5.46 14.06 16.22
N GLU A 370 -5.20 12.78 16.42
CA GLU A 370 -4.09 12.33 17.25
C GLU A 370 -2.74 12.73 16.64
N ARG A 371 -1.72 12.83 17.49
CA ARG A 371 -0.37 13.20 17.08
C ARG A 371 0.22 12.31 15.98
N ALA A 372 -0.04 11.01 16.02
CA ALA A 372 0.43 10.10 14.97
C ALA A 372 -0.10 10.54 13.61
N ASN A 373 -1.39 10.87 13.54
CA ASN A 373 -2.11 11.16 12.30
C ASN A 373 -1.54 12.33 11.49
N LEU A 374 -0.71 13.20 12.05
CA LEU A 374 -0.15 14.37 11.35
C LEU A 374 1.23 14.11 10.70
N LEU A 375 1.82 12.94 10.93
CA LEU A 375 3.23 12.74 10.60
C LEU A 375 3.49 12.53 9.10
N ARG A 376 2.51 12.05 8.33
CA ARG A 376 2.73 11.52 6.96
C ARG A 376 1.50 11.60 6.05
N TRP A 377 1.03 12.82 5.79
CA TRP A 377 -0.03 13.03 4.81
C TRP A 377 0.50 13.03 3.37
N PRO A 378 -0.38 12.82 2.38
CA PRO A 378 -0.03 13.00 0.98
C PRO A 378 0.57 14.39 0.74
N TRP A 379 1.58 14.45 -0.14
CA TRP A 379 2.32 15.68 -0.50
C TRP A 379 3.05 16.35 0.68
N TRP A 380 3.27 15.63 1.79
CA TRP A 380 4.06 16.14 2.90
C TRP A 380 5.52 16.30 2.50
N HIS A 381 6.04 17.52 2.65
CA HIS A 381 7.43 17.85 2.34
C HIS A 381 8.07 18.67 3.47
N ARG A 382 9.39 18.53 3.67
CA ARG A 382 10.12 19.19 4.77
C ARG A 382 9.92 20.71 4.81
N MET A 383 9.82 21.35 3.64
CA MET A 383 9.60 22.80 3.55
C MET A 383 8.18 23.21 3.91
N VAL A 384 7.18 22.37 3.61
CA VAL A 384 5.79 22.59 4.07
C VAL A 384 5.77 22.52 5.59
N ALA A 385 6.29 21.42 6.15
CA ALA A 385 6.38 21.21 7.59
C ALA A 385 7.13 22.34 8.32
N SER A 386 8.29 22.74 7.80
CA SER A 386 9.08 23.85 8.34
C SER A 386 8.30 25.16 8.29
N THR A 387 7.70 25.49 7.15
CA THR A 387 6.91 26.72 7.01
C THR A 387 5.77 26.76 8.02
N LEU A 388 4.99 25.68 8.13
CA LEU A 388 3.86 25.57 9.06
C LEU A 388 4.29 25.62 10.53
N ALA A 389 5.46 25.10 10.89
CA ALA A 389 5.97 25.14 12.25
C ALA A 389 6.22 26.57 12.78
N HIS A 390 6.43 27.55 11.90
CA HIS A 390 6.72 28.96 12.26
C HIS A 390 5.46 29.85 12.31
N ILE A 391 4.31 29.35 11.86
CA ILE A 391 3.05 30.09 11.83
C ILE A 391 2.22 29.61 13.02
N ASP A 392 2.48 30.16 14.20
CA ASP A 392 1.90 29.71 15.47
C ASP A 392 0.35 29.73 15.49
N PRO A 393 -0.36 28.58 15.39
CA PRO A 393 -1.82 28.55 15.48
C PRO A 393 -2.32 28.16 16.89
N ALA A 394 -1.40 27.78 17.78
CA ALA A 394 -1.54 27.31 19.16
C ALA A 394 -0.24 26.50 19.39
N ALA A 395 0.48 26.75 20.48
CA ALA A 395 1.81 26.17 20.73
C ALA A 395 1.87 24.62 20.57
N GLU A 396 0.74 23.93 20.61
CA GLU A 396 0.62 22.50 20.35
C GLU A 396 0.88 22.09 18.89
N ALA A 397 0.33 22.80 17.90
CA ALA A 397 0.49 22.48 16.48
C ALA A 397 1.94 22.70 16.00
N SER A 398 2.56 23.83 16.39
CA SER A 398 4.00 24.07 16.14
C SER A 398 4.87 22.98 16.76
N ARG A 399 4.58 22.56 18.00
CA ARG A 399 5.30 21.43 18.61
C ARG A 399 5.09 20.12 17.85
N MET A 400 3.90 19.88 17.30
CA MET A 400 3.65 18.71 16.46
C MET A 400 4.52 18.75 15.20
N PHE A 401 4.49 19.84 14.42
CA PHE A 401 5.30 19.97 13.20
C PHE A 401 6.81 19.93 13.46
N GLN A 402 7.29 20.60 14.51
CA GLN A 402 8.71 20.52 14.89
C GLN A 402 9.15 19.10 15.25
N ARG A 403 8.27 18.31 15.88
CA ARG A 403 8.56 16.90 16.17
C ARG A 403 8.50 16.04 14.90
N CYS A 404 7.62 16.34 13.94
CA CYS A 404 7.64 15.70 12.62
C CYS A 404 9.01 15.90 11.94
N LEU A 405 9.52 17.14 11.95
CA LEU A 405 10.85 17.47 11.44
C LEU A 405 11.95 16.70 12.17
N ALA A 406 11.89 16.61 13.50
CA ALA A 406 12.89 15.87 14.29
C ALA A 406 12.89 14.36 14.02
N HIS A 407 11.74 13.74 13.73
CA HIS A 407 11.67 12.31 13.39
C HIS A 407 12.29 12.02 12.01
N GLY A 408 12.16 12.93 11.04
CA GLY A 408 12.86 12.83 9.75
C GLY A 408 14.38 12.90 9.88
N HIS A 409 14.89 13.73 10.80
CA HIS A 409 16.33 13.80 11.11
C HIS A 409 16.83 12.59 11.90
N ALA A 410 16.03 12.05 12.82
CA ALA A 410 16.39 10.86 13.60
C ALA A 410 16.55 9.62 12.72
N HIS A 411 15.73 9.44 11.67
CA HIS A 411 15.90 8.34 10.72
C HIS A 411 17.13 8.50 9.80
N HIS A 412 17.55 9.73 9.51
CA HIS A 412 18.84 10.00 8.85
C HIS A 412 20.04 9.62 9.76
N SER A 413 19.86 9.69 11.08
CA SER A 413 20.88 9.39 12.09
C SER A 413 20.83 7.96 12.65
N GLN A 414 19.73 7.21 12.48
CA GLN A 414 19.50 5.88 13.07
C GLN A 414 19.45 4.77 12.01
N ASN A 415 20.29 4.89 10.99
CA ASN A 415 20.40 3.91 9.91
C ASN A 415 21.20 2.67 10.37
N THR A 416 20.55 1.69 11.03
CA THR A 416 21.13 0.33 11.17
C THR A 416 20.17 -0.85 11.12
N ASP A 417 18.83 -0.69 11.05
CA ASP A 417 17.92 -1.86 11.03
C ASP A 417 16.93 -1.78 9.86
N ALA A 418 17.36 -2.21 8.67
CA ALA A 418 16.48 -2.60 7.55
C ALA A 418 17.16 -3.72 6.71
N PRO A 419 16.40 -4.67 6.14
CA PRO A 419 16.93 -5.85 5.46
C PRO A 419 17.31 -5.53 4.00
N GLY A 420 18.57 -5.21 3.80
CA GLY A 420 19.23 -5.04 2.49
C GLY A 420 20.72 -4.86 2.76
N VAL A 421 21.59 -5.44 1.92
CA VAL A 421 23.02 -5.61 2.25
C VAL A 421 23.65 -4.28 2.69
N PRO A 422 24.10 -4.17 3.95
CA PRO A 422 24.51 -2.88 4.50
C PRO A 422 25.85 -2.44 3.95
N GLU A 423 25.88 -1.21 3.46
CA GLU A 423 27.09 -0.58 2.95
C GLU A 423 28.09 -0.35 4.09
N LEU A 424 29.31 -0.83 3.91
CA LEU A 424 30.41 -0.56 4.82
C LEU A 424 30.93 0.86 4.56
N SER A 425 31.15 1.65 5.60
CA SER A 425 31.87 2.91 5.45
C SER A 425 33.31 2.64 4.98
N GLN A 426 33.93 3.61 4.33
CA GLN A 426 35.33 3.50 3.90
C GLN A 426 36.25 3.02 5.02
N ARG A 427 36.09 3.55 6.24
CA ARG A 427 36.91 3.17 7.38
C ARG A 427 36.66 1.74 7.86
N GLU A 428 35.42 1.28 7.79
CA GLU A 428 35.07 -0.11 8.06
C GLU A 428 35.68 -1.06 7.01
N ARG A 429 35.69 -0.66 5.73
CA ARG A 429 36.35 -1.43 4.67
C ARG A 429 37.84 -1.56 4.91
N GLU A 430 38.53 -0.47 5.21
CA GLU A 430 39.96 -0.45 5.53
C GLU A 430 40.31 -1.38 6.71
N VAL A 431 39.53 -1.30 7.79
CA VAL A 431 39.72 -2.17 8.97
C VAL A 431 39.54 -3.65 8.63
N ILE A 432 38.56 -3.99 7.80
CA ILE A 432 38.27 -5.38 7.45
C ILE A 432 39.24 -5.94 6.42
N VAL A 433 39.65 -5.14 5.44
CA VAL A 433 40.70 -5.50 4.49
C VAL A 433 42.00 -5.77 5.22
N ALA A 434 42.40 -4.91 6.17
CA ALA A 434 43.58 -5.14 6.99
C ALA A 434 43.44 -6.37 7.89
N TRP A 435 42.27 -6.59 8.49
CA TRP A 435 42.04 -7.72 9.38
C TRP A 435 42.00 -9.08 8.65
N LEU A 436 41.45 -9.13 7.43
CA LEU A 436 41.42 -10.33 6.59
C LEU A 436 42.72 -10.56 5.80
N GLY A 437 43.44 -9.48 5.47
CA GLY A 437 44.70 -9.50 4.72
C GLY A 437 45.93 -9.85 5.55
N HIS A 438 45.84 -9.76 6.89
CA HIS A 438 46.92 -10.12 7.81
C HIS A 438 46.47 -11.17 8.84
N PRO A 439 46.35 -12.46 8.44
CA PRO A 439 46.01 -13.54 9.36
C PRO A 439 47.05 -13.63 10.48
N GLY A 440 46.61 -13.46 11.73
CA GLY A 440 47.48 -13.52 12.91
C GLY A 440 47.74 -12.17 13.60
N PHE A 441 47.30 -11.05 13.02
CA PHE A 441 47.38 -9.77 13.70
C PHE A 441 46.35 -9.66 14.82
N ASP A 442 46.80 -9.23 16.00
CA ASP A 442 45.94 -8.84 17.11
C ASP A 442 45.43 -7.39 16.96
N ARG A 443 44.51 -6.97 17.84
CA ARG A 443 43.89 -5.64 17.76
C ARG A 443 44.90 -4.51 17.95
N PRO A 444 45.88 -4.58 18.88
CA PRO A 444 46.98 -3.61 18.96
C PRO A 444 47.83 -3.51 17.68
N GLN A 445 48.10 -4.62 17.01
CA GLN A 445 48.85 -4.63 15.75
C GLN A 445 48.06 -3.99 14.60
N LEU A 446 46.76 -4.30 14.48
CA LEU A 446 45.87 -3.64 13.52
C LEU A 446 45.70 -2.15 13.80
N ALA A 447 45.61 -1.77 15.07
CA ALA A 447 45.52 -0.37 15.51
C ALA A 447 46.74 0.45 15.06
N ARG A 448 47.95 -0.11 15.25
CA ARG A 448 49.21 0.50 14.78
C ARG A 448 49.29 0.56 13.26
N LEU A 449 48.91 -0.50 12.56
CA LEU A 449 48.91 -0.55 11.09
C LEU A 449 47.98 0.52 10.49
N LEU A 450 46.82 0.73 11.11
CA LEU A 450 45.78 1.63 10.60
C LEU A 450 45.86 3.05 11.17
N GLY A 451 46.74 3.33 12.13
CA GLY A 451 46.84 4.63 12.78
C GLY A 451 45.60 5.02 13.61
N ILE A 452 44.94 4.05 14.26
CA ILE A 452 43.76 4.28 15.13
C ILE A 452 43.91 3.57 16.47
N SER A 453 43.03 3.89 17.44
CA SER A 453 43.02 3.22 18.73
C SER A 453 42.50 1.77 18.64
N GLU A 454 42.99 0.90 19.53
CA GLU A 454 42.52 -0.49 19.64
C GLU A 454 41.00 -0.58 19.88
N ALA A 455 40.47 0.35 20.69
CA ALA A 455 39.03 0.47 20.93
C ALA A 455 38.27 0.76 19.62
N SER A 456 38.83 1.58 18.73
CA SER A 456 38.24 1.88 17.42
C SER A 456 38.26 0.66 16.50
N VAL A 457 39.36 -0.09 16.44
CA VAL A 457 39.44 -1.35 15.69
C VAL A 457 38.36 -2.34 16.16
N ARG A 458 38.25 -2.54 17.48
CA ARG A 458 37.21 -3.40 18.07
C ARG A 458 35.80 -2.94 17.71
N ASN A 459 35.55 -1.63 17.79
CA ASN A 459 34.24 -1.06 17.48
C ASN A 459 33.88 -1.20 16.00
N HIS A 460 34.83 -0.98 15.08
CA HIS A 460 34.63 -1.18 13.66
C HIS A 460 34.37 -2.65 13.30
N ILE A 461 35.15 -3.60 13.83
CA ILE A 461 34.93 -5.04 13.61
C ILE A 461 33.54 -5.46 14.11
N ASN A 462 33.15 -5.03 15.30
CA ASN A 462 31.83 -5.36 15.85
C ASN A 462 30.69 -4.73 15.05
N ARG A 463 30.89 -3.51 14.54
CA ARG A 463 29.90 -2.80 13.71
C ARG A 463 29.73 -3.48 12.35
N VAL A 464 30.83 -3.88 11.70
CA VAL A 464 30.80 -4.65 10.44
C VAL A 464 30.10 -5.99 10.65
N ARG A 465 30.43 -6.74 11.71
CA ARG A 465 29.79 -8.03 12.00
C ARG A 465 28.29 -7.87 12.17
N ARG A 466 27.87 -6.83 12.89
CA ARG A 466 26.45 -6.50 13.07
C ARG A 466 25.77 -6.17 11.75
N LYS A 467 26.41 -5.33 10.92
CA LYS A 467 25.95 -5.02 9.56
C LYS A 467 25.77 -6.30 8.73
N LEU A 468 26.77 -7.16 8.65
CA LEU A 468 26.76 -8.33 7.78
C LEU A 468 26.03 -9.56 8.36
N GLY A 469 25.40 -9.44 9.54
CA GLY A 469 24.66 -10.52 10.20
C GLY A 469 25.56 -11.65 10.75
N VAL A 470 26.83 -11.37 11.02
CA VAL A 470 27.79 -12.36 11.55
C VAL A 470 27.75 -12.37 13.08
N PRO A 471 27.47 -13.51 13.73
CA PRO A 471 27.42 -13.60 15.19
C PRO A 471 28.72 -13.14 15.88
N ALA A 472 28.58 -12.44 17.01
CA ALA A 472 29.73 -12.02 17.81
C ALA A 472 30.46 -13.26 18.38
N ARG A 473 31.81 -13.27 18.25
CA ARG A 473 32.79 -14.27 18.74
C ARG A 473 33.33 -15.30 17.74
N ARG A 474 32.89 -15.34 16.48
CA ARG A 474 33.60 -16.16 15.46
C ARG A 474 34.86 -15.43 14.94
N GLY A 475 35.86 -16.18 14.49
CA GLY A 475 37.12 -15.65 13.93
C GLY A 475 36.91 -14.91 12.60
N PRO A 476 37.99 -14.37 12.00
CA PRO A 476 37.93 -13.67 10.70
C PRO A 476 37.32 -14.52 9.57
N ASP A 477 37.42 -15.84 9.64
CA ASP A 477 36.93 -16.77 8.61
C ASP A 477 35.41 -16.73 8.41
N ALA A 478 34.65 -16.56 9.50
CA ALA A 478 33.18 -16.44 9.41
C ALA A 478 32.74 -15.17 8.70
N LEU A 479 33.55 -14.10 8.78
CA LEU A 479 33.30 -12.88 8.04
C LEU A 479 33.69 -13.03 6.57
N ARG A 480 34.78 -13.75 6.28
CA ARG A 480 35.25 -14.05 4.92
C ARG A 480 34.22 -14.84 4.12
N LEU A 481 33.71 -15.93 4.70
CA LEU A 481 32.67 -16.75 4.08
C LEU A 481 31.43 -15.93 3.70
N ARG A 482 30.98 -15.04 4.61
CA ARG A 482 29.82 -14.19 4.37
C ARG A 482 30.05 -13.17 3.25
N LEU A 483 31.26 -12.64 3.11
CA LEU A 483 31.62 -11.71 2.03
C LEU A 483 31.68 -12.42 0.67
N ASP A 484 32.15 -13.68 0.64
CA ASP A 484 32.20 -14.49 -0.58
C ASP A 484 30.79 -14.89 -1.05
N GLU A 485 29.88 -15.22 -0.12
CA GLU A 485 28.45 -15.43 -0.41
C GLU A 485 27.79 -14.19 -1.04
N LEU A 486 28.09 -13.00 -0.51
CA LEU A 486 27.56 -11.74 -1.01
C LEU A 486 28.13 -11.37 -2.39
N ARG A 487 29.39 -11.71 -2.68
CA ARG A 487 30.02 -11.55 -4.00
C ARG A 487 29.37 -12.44 -5.04
N ALA A 488 29.04 -13.69 -4.70
CA ALA A 488 28.42 -14.64 -5.64
C ALA A 488 27.05 -14.18 -6.16
N ILE A 489 26.34 -13.32 -5.42
CA ILE A 489 25.02 -12.78 -5.77
C ILE A 489 25.07 -11.31 -6.25
N GLY A 490 26.26 -10.78 -6.55
CA GLY A 490 26.44 -9.41 -7.05
C GLY A 490 26.15 -8.31 -6.01
N ALA A 491 26.15 -8.64 -4.71
CA ALA A 491 25.77 -7.74 -3.62
C ALA A 491 26.94 -7.49 -2.64
N ALA A 492 28.18 -7.50 -3.12
CA ALA A 492 29.36 -7.34 -2.29
C ALA A 492 29.50 -5.90 -1.75
N PRO A 493 29.68 -5.69 -0.44
CA PRO A 493 29.86 -4.36 0.14
C PRO A 493 31.34 -3.89 0.19
N LEU A 494 32.25 -4.63 -0.46
CA LEU A 494 33.71 -4.41 -0.49
C LEU A 494 34.21 -4.06 -1.89
#